data_AF-N6UML7-F1
#
_entry.id   AF-N6UML7-F1
#
_cell.length_a   1.000
_cell.length_b   1.000
_cell.length_c   1.000
_cell.angle_alpha   90.00
_cell.angle_beta   90.00
_cell.angle_gamma   90.00
#
_symmetry.space_group_name_H-M   'P 1'
#
loop_
_entity.id
_entity.type
_entity.pdbx_description
1 polymer ?
#
loop_
_entity_poly.entity_id
_entity_poly.type
_entity_poly.pdbx_seq_one_letter_code
_entity_poly.pdbx_strand_id
1 'polypeptide(L)'
;MEASSALGKTDEEFCNFMHRVTEVESIIKKLASSDRELQNIGNEEAKKYLAEQPILENIDEEKVALKITTNRTIVNQKALQSDGKSPNEMSQEAFMEEVSQDADKRYKDRLVRQEKMETFKKQAALSFRRGDYERALVLYNKAIEQVKDSVLLYNNRALTKIKLGLFEQAKSDLKNWALRLNEDCLKSWLLLAKTNFLSGNSGEYEECISQAKKRNPGDIQFIKGAILDYARKMED
;
A
#
# COMPACT_ATOMS: atom_id res chain seq x y z
N MET A 1 17.49 23.83 16.32
CA MET A 1 17.73 22.75 17.32
C MET A 1 16.44 22.09 17.81
N GLU A 2 15.26 22.35 17.22
CA GLU A 2 13.97 21.87 17.78
C GLU A 2 13.41 20.60 17.12
N ALA A 3 13.84 20.23 15.90
CA ALA A 3 13.36 19.01 15.23
C ALA A 3 13.90 17.71 15.88
N SER A 4 14.99 17.79 16.64
CA SER A 4 15.57 16.63 17.35
C SER A 4 14.82 16.28 18.64
N SER A 5 13.96 17.16 19.15
CA SER A 5 13.27 16.99 20.44
C SER A 5 11.92 16.26 20.31
N ALA A 6 11.24 16.36 19.17
CA ALA A 6 9.93 15.72 18.97
C ALA A 6 10.04 14.23 18.64
N LEU A 7 11.10 13.82 17.93
CA LEU A 7 11.38 12.41 17.63
C LEU A 7 11.65 11.59 18.89
N GLY A 8 12.28 12.19 19.91
CA GLY A 8 12.56 11.53 21.19
C GLY A 8 11.32 11.32 22.08
N LYS A 9 10.30 12.19 21.99
CA LYS A 9 9.08 12.07 22.82
C LYS A 9 8.15 10.94 22.35
N THR A 10 8.02 10.74 21.04
CA THR A 10 7.24 9.63 20.48
C THR A 10 7.90 8.28 20.75
N ASP A 11 9.24 8.25 20.77
CA ASP A 11 10.00 7.06 21.14
C ASP A 11 9.87 6.76 22.64
N GLU A 12 9.87 7.77 23.52
CA GLU A 12 9.70 7.60 24.96
C GLU A 12 8.30 7.10 25.33
N GLU A 13 7.24 7.64 24.72
CA GLU A 13 5.86 7.16 24.90
C GLU A 13 5.69 5.71 24.41
N PHE A 14 6.29 5.38 23.26
CA PHE A 14 6.26 4.01 22.73
C PHE A 14 7.07 3.05 23.60
N CYS A 15 8.24 3.46 24.09
CA CYS A 15 9.05 2.67 25.03
C CYS A 15 8.30 2.43 26.34
N ASN A 16 7.64 3.45 26.89
CA ASN A 16 6.82 3.32 28.10
C ASN A 16 5.63 2.39 27.89
N PHE A 17 4.97 2.47 26.73
CA PHE A 17 3.89 1.55 26.37
C PHE A 17 4.39 0.10 26.27
N MET A 18 5.47 -0.13 25.54
CA MET A 18 6.06 -1.47 25.40
C MET A 18 6.51 -2.02 26.75
N HIS A 19 7.02 -1.19 27.65
CA HIS A 19 7.38 -1.60 29.00
C HIS A 19 6.17 -2.13 29.79
N ARG A 20 5.05 -1.41 29.78
CA ARG A 20 3.80 -1.86 30.44
C ARG A 20 3.27 -3.17 29.86
N VAL A 21 3.31 -3.32 28.53
CA VAL A 21 2.90 -4.57 27.86
C VAL A 21 3.76 -5.74 28.34
N THR A 22 5.08 -5.55 28.44
CA THR A 22 5.99 -6.60 28.93
C THR A 22 5.79 -6.93 30.41
N GLU A 23 5.45 -5.94 31.24
CA GLU A 23 5.12 -6.14 32.66
C GLU A 23 3.88 -7.00 32.82
N VAL A 24 2.79 -6.67 32.11
CA VAL A 24 1.54 -7.44 32.13
C VAL A 24 1.77 -8.87 31.62
N GLU A 25 2.52 -9.03 30.54
CA GLU A 25 2.86 -10.36 30.00
C GLU A 25 3.64 -11.20 31.02
N SER A 26 4.59 -10.59 31.75
CA SER A 26 5.35 -11.24 32.82
C SER A 26 4.45 -11.70 33.97
N ILE A 27 3.53 -10.83 34.42
CA ILE A 27 2.56 -11.17 35.48
C ILE A 27 1.69 -12.35 35.05
N ILE A 28 1.16 -12.33 33.82
CA ILE A 28 0.33 -13.41 33.28
C ILE A 28 1.11 -14.73 33.21
N LYS A 29 2.38 -14.70 32.79
CA LYS A 29 3.24 -15.90 32.77
C LYS A 29 3.46 -16.46 34.18
N LYS A 30 3.66 -15.62 35.19
CA LYS A 30 3.82 -16.05 36.59
C LYS A 30 2.52 -16.65 37.13
N LEU A 31 1.37 -16.03 36.83
CA LEU A 31 0.04 -16.53 37.22
C LEU A 31 -0.29 -17.89 36.59
N ALA A 32 0.15 -18.11 35.34
CA ALA A 32 -0.06 -19.34 34.59
C ALA A 32 0.96 -20.46 34.93
N SER A 33 1.94 -20.18 35.79
CA SER A 33 2.94 -21.18 36.20
C SER A 33 2.32 -22.30 37.04
N SER A 34 2.85 -23.51 36.87
CA SER A 34 2.48 -24.69 37.68
C SER A 34 3.09 -24.65 39.09
N ASP A 35 4.07 -23.78 39.31
CA ASP A 35 4.75 -23.59 40.58
C ASP A 35 3.96 -22.63 41.46
N ARG A 36 3.60 -23.11 42.66
CA ARG A 36 2.73 -22.43 43.61
C ARG A 36 3.36 -21.17 44.18
N GLU A 37 4.68 -21.12 44.32
CA GLU A 37 5.38 -19.94 44.82
C GLU A 37 5.42 -18.82 43.76
N LEU A 38 5.75 -19.17 42.51
CA LEU A 38 5.72 -18.25 41.38
C LEU A 38 4.31 -17.73 41.09
N GLN A 39 3.30 -18.58 41.23
CA GLN A 39 1.90 -18.20 41.09
C GLN A 39 1.46 -17.22 42.19
N ASN A 40 1.91 -17.42 43.44
CA ASN A 40 1.64 -16.48 44.53
C ASN A 40 2.33 -15.12 44.31
N ILE A 41 3.56 -15.12 43.80
CA ILE A 41 4.28 -13.88 43.42
C ILE A 41 3.53 -13.17 42.30
N GLY A 42 3.10 -13.89 41.26
CA GLY A 42 2.28 -13.33 40.19
C GLY A 42 0.96 -12.74 40.70
N ASN A 43 0.34 -13.37 41.69
CA ASN A 43 -0.88 -12.89 42.33
C ASN A 43 -0.66 -11.59 43.12
N GLU A 44 0.45 -11.45 43.84
CA GLU A 44 0.76 -10.20 44.55
C GLU A 44 1.13 -9.06 43.60
N GLU A 45 1.94 -9.36 42.57
CA GLU A 45 2.31 -8.39 41.53
C GLU A 45 1.07 -7.89 40.76
N ALA A 46 0.15 -8.79 40.41
CA ALA A 46 -1.12 -8.43 39.76
C ALA A 46 -1.99 -7.52 40.63
N LYS A 47 -2.11 -7.82 41.94
CA LYS A 47 -2.88 -6.99 42.89
C LYS A 47 -2.31 -5.60 43.01
N LYS A 48 -0.98 -5.48 43.09
CA LYS A 48 -0.31 -4.19 43.16
C LYS A 48 -0.48 -3.39 41.87
N TYR A 49 -0.32 -4.04 40.72
CA TYR A 49 -0.52 -3.43 39.39
C TYR A 49 -1.96 -2.91 39.19
N LEU A 50 -2.97 -3.62 39.70
CA LEU A 50 -4.37 -3.22 39.67
C LEU A 50 -4.71 -2.10 40.68
N ALA A 51 -4.02 -2.06 41.83
CA ALA A 51 -4.24 -1.03 42.85
C ALA A 51 -3.63 0.34 42.48
N GLU A 52 -2.60 0.36 41.64
CA GLU A 52 -1.90 1.60 41.24
C GLU A 52 -2.55 2.30 40.02
N GLN A 53 -3.50 1.66 39.33
CA GLN A 53 -4.31 2.29 38.27
C GLN A 53 -5.65 2.74 38.88
N PRO A 54 -6.01 4.04 38.89
CA PRO A 54 -7.41 4.37 39.03
C PRO A 54 -8.11 3.95 37.74
N ILE A 55 -9.39 3.59 37.84
CA ILE A 55 -10.36 3.30 36.76
C ILE A 55 -10.62 1.80 36.60
N LEU A 56 -11.78 1.34 37.11
CA LEU A 56 -12.81 0.57 36.39
C LEU A 56 -13.90 -0.03 37.30
N GLU A 57 -14.32 0.64 38.38
CA GLU A 57 -15.31 0.04 39.30
C GLU A 57 -16.77 -0.04 38.80
N ASN A 58 -17.09 0.26 37.53
CA ASN A 58 -18.48 0.13 37.05
C ASN A 58 -18.57 -0.17 35.53
N ILE A 59 -18.32 -1.41 35.09
CA ILE A 59 -18.73 -1.86 33.74
C ILE A 59 -19.56 -3.13 33.85
N ASP A 60 -20.78 -3.04 33.34
CA ASP A 60 -21.82 -4.08 33.33
C ASP A 60 -21.70 -4.92 32.04
N GLU A 61 -21.48 -6.23 32.15
CA GLU A 61 -21.05 -7.11 31.05
C GLU A 61 -22.10 -7.29 29.93
N GLU A 62 -23.40 -7.07 30.18
CA GLU A 62 -24.42 -7.09 29.12
C GLU A 62 -24.31 -5.91 28.13
N LYS A 63 -23.59 -4.83 28.49
CA LYS A 63 -23.32 -3.70 27.59
C LYS A 63 -22.13 -3.92 26.64
N VAL A 64 -21.41 -5.03 26.78
CA VAL A 64 -20.17 -5.29 26.03
C VAL A 64 -20.42 -6.16 24.79
N ALA A 65 -21.59 -6.80 24.66
CA ALA A 65 -21.96 -7.52 23.45
C ALA A 65 -22.38 -6.56 22.32
N LEU A 66 -21.52 -6.40 21.30
CA LEU A 66 -21.82 -5.62 20.09
C LEU A 66 -22.91 -6.29 19.24
N LYS A 67 -24.19 -6.00 19.53
CA LYS A 67 -25.30 -6.23 18.59
C LYS A 67 -25.57 -4.96 17.81
N ILE A 68 -25.50 -5.03 16.48
CA ILE A 68 -25.90 -3.92 15.61
C ILE A 68 -27.42 -3.93 15.54
N THR A 69 -28.07 -3.09 16.35
CA THR A 69 -29.54 -3.03 16.48
C THR A 69 -30.19 -1.80 15.85
N THR A 70 -29.44 -0.75 15.48
CA THR A 70 -29.99 0.41 14.78
C THR A 70 -28.98 1.07 13.84
N ASN A 71 -29.52 1.73 12.80
CA ASN A 71 -28.77 2.52 11.84
C ASN A 71 -27.97 3.62 12.56
N ARG A 72 -26.64 3.60 12.48
CA ARG A 72 -25.73 4.37 13.35
C ARG A 72 -25.54 5.85 13.01
N THR A 73 -26.31 6.41 12.08
CA THR A 73 -26.33 7.87 11.93
C THR A 73 -27.38 8.47 12.86
N ILE A 74 -27.12 8.40 14.17
CA ILE A 74 -27.66 9.37 15.11
C ILE A 74 -26.53 10.36 15.33
N VAL A 75 -26.52 11.43 14.52
CA VAL A 75 -25.62 12.56 14.77
C VAL A 75 -25.98 13.08 16.17
N ASN A 76 -25.03 13.05 17.09
CA ASN A 76 -25.23 13.61 18.42
C ASN A 76 -25.38 15.13 18.29
N GLN A 77 -26.61 15.62 18.11
CA GLN A 77 -26.89 17.04 17.98
C GLN A 77 -26.52 17.83 19.24
N LYS A 78 -26.42 17.19 20.41
CA LYS A 78 -25.94 17.84 21.64
C LYS A 78 -24.42 18.05 21.66
N ALA A 79 -23.64 17.24 20.94
CA ALA A 79 -22.22 17.55 20.70
C ALA A 79 -22.02 18.78 19.81
N LEU A 80 -23.08 19.25 19.14
CA LEU A 80 -23.12 20.50 18.38
C LEU A 80 -23.68 21.67 19.20
N GLN A 81 -24.26 21.41 20.37
CA GLN A 81 -24.72 22.45 21.28
C GLN A 81 -23.50 22.94 22.06
N SER A 82 -22.98 24.09 21.65
CA SER A 82 -21.80 24.72 22.24
C SER A 82 -22.09 25.16 23.68
N ASP A 83 -21.84 24.29 24.66
CA ASP A 83 -21.75 24.70 26.06
C ASP A 83 -20.41 25.41 26.26
N GLY A 84 -20.44 26.74 26.25
CA GLY A 84 -19.34 27.59 26.71
C GLY A 84 -18.06 27.52 25.88
N LYS A 85 -17.95 28.37 24.85
CA LYS A 85 -16.76 28.54 24.02
C LYS A 85 -15.48 28.67 24.87
N SER A 86 -14.64 27.63 24.88
CA SER A 86 -13.22 27.80 25.19
C SER A 86 -12.60 28.70 24.10
N PRO A 87 -11.76 29.69 24.43
CA PRO A 87 -11.14 30.58 23.44
C PRO A 87 -10.32 29.86 22.35
N ASN A 88 -9.99 28.58 22.57
CA ASN A 88 -9.15 27.75 21.72
C ASN A 88 -9.91 26.66 20.93
N GLU A 89 -11.24 26.59 20.98
CA GLU A 89 -12.00 25.60 20.22
C GLU A 89 -12.49 26.17 18.87
N MET A 90 -12.00 25.56 17.78
CA MET A 90 -12.42 25.83 16.40
C MET A 90 -13.91 25.48 16.21
N SER A 91 -14.67 26.33 15.51
CA SER A 91 -16.06 26.01 15.18
C SER A 91 -16.15 24.84 14.19
N GLN A 92 -17.24 24.07 14.24
CA GLN A 92 -17.48 22.99 13.28
C GLN A 92 -17.42 23.50 11.82
N GLU A 93 -17.94 24.70 11.57
CA GLU A 93 -17.91 25.34 10.25
C GLU A 93 -16.47 25.61 9.79
N ALA A 94 -15.63 26.17 10.67
CA ALA A 94 -14.22 26.43 10.39
C ALA A 94 -13.44 25.12 10.14
N PHE A 95 -13.74 24.05 10.89
CA PHE A 95 -13.16 22.72 10.64
C PHE A 95 -13.56 22.16 9.27
N MET A 96 -14.84 22.21 8.93
CA MET A 96 -15.34 21.73 7.63
C MET A 96 -14.75 22.53 6.47
N GLU A 97 -14.59 23.84 6.65
CA GLU A 97 -13.94 24.71 5.67
C GLU A 97 -12.46 24.34 5.48
N GLU A 98 -11.70 24.15 6.56
CA GLU A 98 -10.28 23.76 6.47
C GLU A 98 -10.09 22.39 5.82
N VAL A 99 -10.92 21.40 6.19
CA VAL A 99 -10.91 20.06 5.56
C VAL A 99 -11.24 20.15 4.07
N SER A 100 -12.20 20.99 3.69
CA SER A 100 -12.53 21.23 2.28
C SER A 100 -11.35 21.85 1.53
N GLN A 101 -10.68 22.85 2.11
CA GLN A 101 -9.51 23.49 1.52
C GLN A 101 -8.33 22.50 1.36
N ASP A 102 -8.08 21.64 2.34
CA ASP A 102 -7.07 20.58 2.24
C ASP A 102 -7.42 19.55 1.16
N ALA A 103 -8.69 19.13 1.07
CA ALA A 103 -9.15 18.24 0.02
C ALA A 103 -8.94 18.84 -1.39
N ASP A 104 -9.30 20.12 -1.58
CA ASP A 104 -9.09 20.83 -2.84
C ASP A 104 -7.60 20.96 -3.19
N LYS A 105 -6.75 21.22 -2.20
CA LYS A 105 -5.31 21.29 -2.38
C LYS A 105 -4.74 19.93 -2.81
N ARG A 106 -5.11 18.84 -2.13
CA ARG A 106 -4.70 17.47 -2.50
C ARG A 106 -5.16 17.10 -3.91
N TYR A 107 -6.36 17.51 -4.30
CA TYR A 107 -6.87 17.31 -5.66
C TYR A 107 -6.03 18.05 -6.70
N LYS A 108 -5.77 19.35 -6.50
CA LYS A 108 -4.93 20.16 -7.38
C LYS A 108 -3.51 19.58 -7.50
N ASP A 109 -2.91 19.17 -6.39
CA ASP A 109 -1.59 18.54 -6.40
C ASP A 109 -1.57 17.21 -7.18
N ARG A 110 -2.67 16.44 -7.14
CA ARG A 110 -2.81 15.21 -7.94
C ARG A 110 -2.86 15.52 -9.44
N LEU A 111 -3.59 16.56 -9.83
CA LEU A 111 -3.64 16.99 -11.23
C LEU A 111 -2.26 17.42 -11.74
N VAL A 112 -1.51 18.19 -10.95
CA VAL A 112 -0.15 18.60 -11.31
C VAL A 112 0.80 17.39 -11.46
N ARG A 113 0.72 16.40 -10.54
CA ARG A 113 1.49 15.16 -10.68
C ARG A 113 1.10 14.37 -11.93
N GLN A 114 -0.18 14.31 -12.25
CA GLN A 114 -0.67 13.63 -13.44
C GLN A 114 -0.20 14.32 -14.72
N GLU A 115 -0.23 15.65 -14.79
CA GLU A 115 0.30 16.41 -15.91
C GLU A 115 1.81 16.17 -16.10
N LYS A 116 2.59 16.28 -15.02
CA LYS A 116 4.04 15.97 -15.04
C LYS A 116 4.29 14.54 -15.53
N MET A 117 3.55 13.56 -15.02
CA MET A 117 3.63 12.17 -15.48
C MET A 117 3.39 12.08 -16.99
N GLU A 118 2.34 12.70 -17.51
CA GLU A 118 2.00 12.68 -18.94
C GLU A 118 3.12 13.28 -19.80
N THR A 119 3.74 14.39 -19.35
CA THR A 119 4.88 14.97 -20.06
C THR A 119 6.07 14.02 -20.15
N PHE A 120 6.47 13.40 -19.03
CA PHE A 120 7.55 12.41 -19.01
C PHE A 120 7.22 11.17 -19.83
N LYS A 121 5.98 10.66 -19.75
CA LYS A 121 5.52 9.51 -20.54
C LYS A 121 5.61 9.78 -22.04
N LYS A 122 5.19 10.96 -22.50
CA LYS A 122 5.27 11.37 -23.91
C LYS A 122 6.72 11.48 -24.38
N GLN A 123 7.59 12.11 -23.58
CA GLN A 123 9.02 12.20 -23.88
C GLN A 123 9.68 10.82 -23.93
N ALA A 124 9.38 9.94 -22.97
CA ALA A 124 9.89 8.57 -22.92
C ALA A 124 9.50 7.79 -24.17
N ALA A 125 8.23 7.89 -24.59
CA ALA A 125 7.74 7.25 -25.80
C ALA A 125 8.43 7.78 -27.07
N LEU A 126 8.76 9.07 -27.12
CA LEU A 126 9.53 9.65 -28.22
C LEU A 126 10.96 9.12 -28.25
N SER A 127 11.66 9.09 -27.10
CA SER A 127 13.01 8.52 -26.99
C SER A 127 13.03 7.03 -27.37
N PHE A 128 12.04 6.26 -26.91
CA PHE A 128 11.87 4.85 -27.27
C PHE A 128 11.74 4.65 -28.78
N ARG A 129 10.93 5.48 -29.46
CA ARG A 129 10.78 5.44 -30.93
C ARG A 129 12.06 5.80 -31.68
N ARG A 130 12.93 6.62 -31.08
CA ARG A 130 14.24 6.99 -31.63
C ARG A 130 15.32 5.93 -31.38
N GLY A 131 15.02 4.87 -30.64
CA GLY A 131 15.98 3.85 -30.24
C GLY A 131 16.84 4.22 -29.02
N ASP A 132 16.64 5.40 -28.44
CA ASP A 132 17.32 5.86 -27.23
C ASP A 132 16.63 5.27 -25.99
N TYR A 133 16.88 3.98 -25.76
CA TYR A 133 16.23 3.19 -24.72
C TYR A 133 16.70 3.56 -23.30
N GLU A 134 17.96 3.97 -23.14
CA GLU A 134 18.49 4.42 -21.85
C GLU A 134 17.79 5.69 -21.38
N ARG A 135 17.67 6.68 -22.27
CA ARG A 135 16.92 7.91 -21.96
C ARG A 135 15.44 7.62 -21.74
N ALA A 136 14.84 6.72 -22.52
CA ALA A 136 13.45 6.32 -22.32
C ALA A 136 13.24 5.71 -20.93
N LEU A 137 14.17 4.87 -20.46
CA LEU A 137 14.11 4.25 -19.14
C LEU A 137 14.14 5.29 -18.02
N VAL A 138 15.05 6.27 -18.10
CA VAL A 138 15.13 7.38 -17.12
C VAL A 138 13.84 8.19 -17.09
N LEU A 139 13.27 8.50 -18.26
CA LEU A 139 12.02 9.26 -18.35
C LEU A 139 10.81 8.46 -17.84
N TYR A 140 10.75 7.15 -18.07
CA TYR A 140 9.71 6.31 -17.48
C TYR A 140 9.83 6.22 -15.96
N ASN A 141 11.05 6.19 -15.40
CA ASN A 141 11.25 6.26 -13.95
C ASN A 141 10.69 7.57 -13.38
N LYS A 142 11.02 8.71 -14.00
CA LYS A 142 10.47 10.02 -13.60
C LYS A 142 8.94 10.07 -13.70
N ALA A 143 8.34 9.44 -14.71
CA ALA A 143 6.90 9.36 -14.85
C ALA A 143 6.26 8.56 -13.68
N ILE A 144 6.85 7.43 -13.31
CA ILE A 144 6.37 6.56 -12.22
C ILE A 144 6.54 7.22 -10.85
N GLU A 145 7.56 8.03 -10.65
CA GLU A 145 7.73 8.83 -9.43
C GLU A 145 6.57 9.80 -9.18
N GLN A 146 5.93 10.29 -10.25
CA GLN A 146 4.75 11.16 -10.13
C GLN A 146 3.46 10.36 -9.87
N VAL A 147 3.30 9.21 -10.52
CA VAL A 147 2.09 8.36 -10.45
C VAL A 147 2.50 6.88 -10.45
N LYS A 148 2.26 6.21 -9.33
CA LYS A 148 2.74 4.84 -9.08
C LYS A 148 1.73 3.74 -9.45
N ASP A 149 0.49 4.09 -9.75
CA ASP A 149 -0.65 3.19 -9.97
C ASP A 149 -1.01 3.02 -11.45
N SER A 150 -0.05 3.21 -12.36
CA SER A 150 -0.28 3.08 -13.81
C SER A 150 0.33 1.81 -14.41
N VAL A 151 -0.52 0.83 -14.74
CA VAL A 151 -0.14 -0.41 -15.46
C VAL A 151 0.61 -0.09 -16.76
N LEU A 152 0.17 0.95 -17.48
CA LEU A 152 0.76 1.36 -18.75
C LEU A 152 2.22 1.79 -18.60
N LEU A 153 2.57 2.53 -17.54
CA LEU A 153 3.93 2.99 -17.29
C LEU A 153 4.86 1.81 -17.02
N TYR A 154 4.45 0.85 -16.18
CA TYR A 154 5.24 -0.35 -15.92
C TYR A 154 5.41 -1.21 -17.17
N ASN A 155 4.37 -1.38 -17.99
CA ASN A 155 4.47 -2.11 -19.25
C ASN A 155 5.45 -1.45 -20.23
N ASN A 156 5.42 -0.13 -20.35
CA ASN A 156 6.32 0.58 -21.25
C ASN A 156 7.77 0.60 -20.72
N ARG A 157 7.95 0.71 -19.40
CA ARG A 157 9.27 0.57 -18.76
C ARG A 157 9.83 -0.84 -18.94
N ALA A 158 9.02 -1.87 -18.70
CA ALA A 158 9.40 -3.26 -18.91
C ALA A 158 9.80 -3.52 -20.37
N LEU A 159 9.01 -3.03 -21.33
CA LEU A 159 9.37 -3.12 -22.75
C LEU A 159 10.71 -2.42 -23.07
N THR A 160 10.97 -1.27 -22.45
CA THR A 160 12.25 -0.55 -22.58
C THR A 160 13.41 -1.37 -22.00
N LYS A 161 13.22 -1.98 -20.82
CA LYS A 161 14.19 -2.89 -20.20
C LYS A 161 14.45 -4.14 -21.05
N ILE A 162 13.43 -4.74 -21.66
CA ILE A 162 13.59 -5.86 -22.62
C ILE A 162 14.48 -5.43 -23.79
N LYS A 163 14.32 -4.21 -24.31
CA LYS A 163 15.16 -3.67 -25.39
C LYS A 163 16.61 -3.44 -24.98
N LEU A 164 16.87 -3.20 -23.70
CA LEU A 164 18.20 -3.09 -23.11
C LEU A 164 18.78 -4.43 -22.64
N GLY A 165 18.09 -5.56 -22.82
CA GLY A 165 18.51 -6.88 -22.33
C GLY A 165 18.37 -7.07 -20.81
N LEU A 166 17.72 -6.14 -20.11
CA LEU A 166 17.52 -6.17 -18.66
C LEU A 166 16.30 -7.03 -18.28
N PHE A 167 16.36 -8.33 -18.60
CA PHE A 167 15.19 -9.21 -18.52
C PHE A 167 14.63 -9.40 -17.11
N GLU A 168 15.47 -9.64 -16.11
CA GLU A 168 15.00 -9.84 -14.72
C GLU A 168 14.31 -8.60 -14.15
N GLN A 169 14.83 -7.40 -14.47
CA GLN A 169 14.17 -6.15 -14.08
C GLN A 169 12.85 -5.93 -14.82
N ALA A 170 12.72 -6.42 -16.06
CA ALA A 170 11.46 -6.37 -16.81
C ALA A 170 10.43 -7.35 -16.21
N LYS A 171 10.84 -8.58 -15.87
CA LYS A 171 9.98 -9.54 -15.16
C LYS A 171 9.47 -8.97 -13.84
N SER A 172 10.34 -8.30 -13.07
CA SER A 172 9.94 -7.65 -11.82
C SER A 172 8.89 -6.56 -12.04
N ASP A 173 9.06 -5.69 -13.05
CA ASP A 173 8.07 -4.67 -13.39
C ASP A 173 6.71 -5.28 -13.74
N LEU A 174 6.72 -6.40 -14.46
CA LEU A 174 5.50 -7.05 -14.93
C LEU A 174 4.80 -7.83 -13.82
N LYS A 175 5.50 -8.71 -13.10
CA LYS A 175 4.94 -9.56 -12.05
C LYS A 175 4.61 -8.77 -10.78
N ASN A 176 5.51 -7.90 -10.31
CA ASN A 176 5.37 -7.25 -9.01
C ASN A 176 4.60 -5.93 -9.05
N TRP A 177 4.41 -5.34 -10.23
CA TRP A 177 3.74 -4.05 -10.37
C TRP A 177 2.58 -4.11 -11.36
N ALA A 178 2.83 -4.40 -12.64
CA ALA A 178 1.80 -4.31 -13.68
C ALA A 178 0.63 -5.30 -13.44
N LEU A 179 0.94 -6.57 -13.21
CA LEU A 179 -0.07 -7.62 -12.99
C LEU A 179 -0.73 -7.53 -11.61
N ARG A 180 -0.07 -6.95 -10.60
CA ARG A 180 -0.70 -6.67 -9.30
C ARG A 180 -1.72 -5.53 -9.40
N LEU A 181 -1.48 -4.56 -10.28
CA LEU A 181 -2.41 -3.46 -10.53
C LEU A 181 -3.58 -3.90 -11.43
N ASN A 182 -3.31 -4.76 -12.42
CA ASN A 182 -4.34 -5.35 -13.27
C ASN A 182 -3.90 -6.75 -13.74
N GLU A 183 -4.46 -7.78 -13.12
CA GLU A 183 -4.16 -9.18 -13.40
C GLU A 183 -4.59 -9.62 -14.81
N ASP A 184 -5.59 -8.96 -15.39
CA ASP A 184 -6.15 -9.33 -16.69
C ASP A 184 -5.47 -8.57 -17.84
N CYS A 185 -4.49 -7.72 -17.55
CA CYS A 185 -3.81 -6.92 -18.57
C CYS A 185 -3.05 -7.80 -19.57
N LEU A 186 -3.65 -8.00 -20.75
CA LEU A 186 -3.10 -8.80 -21.84
C LEU A 186 -1.68 -8.39 -22.22
N LYS A 187 -1.43 -7.07 -22.34
CA LYS A 187 -0.10 -6.54 -22.70
C LYS A 187 0.98 -6.95 -21.69
N SER A 188 0.65 -6.96 -20.40
CA SER A 188 1.58 -7.37 -19.34
C SER A 188 1.98 -8.84 -19.50
N TRP A 189 1.00 -9.72 -19.71
CA TRP A 189 1.25 -11.15 -19.95
C TRP A 189 2.06 -11.42 -21.21
N LEU A 190 1.74 -10.74 -22.32
CA LEU A 190 2.48 -10.90 -23.58
C LEU A 190 3.92 -10.39 -23.49
N LEU A 191 4.16 -9.30 -22.75
CA LEU A 191 5.52 -8.81 -22.49
C LEU A 191 6.29 -9.76 -21.56
N LEU A 192 5.61 -10.38 -20.59
CA LEU A 192 6.23 -11.33 -19.68
C LEU A 192 6.62 -12.61 -20.40
N ALA A 193 5.71 -13.13 -21.25
CA ALA A 193 5.99 -14.23 -22.17
C ALA A 193 7.20 -13.88 -23.06
N LYS A 194 7.20 -12.71 -23.71
CA LYS A 194 8.33 -12.25 -24.52
C LYS A 194 9.65 -12.20 -23.74
N THR A 195 9.61 -11.71 -22.51
CA THR A 195 10.80 -11.63 -21.64
C THR A 195 11.33 -13.01 -21.32
N ASN A 196 10.45 -13.95 -20.94
CA ASN A 196 10.81 -15.33 -20.63
C ASN A 196 11.37 -16.08 -21.83
N PHE A 197 10.76 -15.88 -23.00
CA PHE A 197 11.25 -16.42 -24.27
C PHE A 197 12.66 -15.95 -24.58
N LEU A 198 12.90 -14.62 -24.53
CA LEU A 198 14.24 -14.05 -24.77
C LEU A 198 15.28 -14.44 -23.72
N SER A 199 14.84 -14.78 -22.52
CA SER A 199 15.71 -15.24 -21.44
C SER A 199 15.98 -16.75 -21.46
N GLY A 200 15.40 -17.50 -22.42
CA GLY A 200 15.53 -18.96 -22.52
C GLY A 200 14.67 -19.78 -21.54
N ASN A 201 13.70 -19.17 -20.86
CA ASN A 201 12.84 -19.85 -19.89
C ASN A 201 11.54 -20.35 -20.54
N SER A 202 11.62 -21.45 -21.29
CA SER A 202 10.48 -22.00 -22.06
C SER A 202 9.29 -22.39 -21.19
N GLY A 203 9.52 -22.94 -19.99
CA GLY A 203 8.42 -23.32 -19.07
C GLY A 203 7.60 -22.12 -18.60
N GLU A 204 8.26 -21.05 -18.14
CA GLU A 204 7.56 -19.82 -17.74
C GLU A 204 6.89 -19.12 -18.93
N TYR A 205 7.48 -19.24 -20.13
CA TYR A 205 6.88 -18.70 -21.35
C TYR A 205 5.51 -19.34 -21.64
N GLU A 206 5.42 -20.66 -21.62
CA GLU A 206 4.17 -21.39 -21.86
C GLU A 206 3.11 -21.07 -20.81
N GLU A 207 3.52 -20.98 -19.54
CA GLU A 207 2.64 -20.58 -18.45
C GLU A 207 2.06 -19.17 -18.68
N CYS A 208 2.90 -18.20 -19.04
CA CYS A 208 2.46 -16.83 -19.30
C CYS A 208 1.45 -16.76 -20.46
N ILE A 209 1.66 -17.55 -21.52
CA ILE A 209 0.72 -17.65 -22.66
C ILE A 209 -0.59 -18.31 -22.24
N SER A 210 -0.53 -19.36 -21.41
CA SER A 210 -1.71 -20.01 -20.86
C SER A 210 -2.55 -19.03 -20.03
N GLN A 211 -1.91 -18.28 -19.14
CA GLN A 211 -2.57 -17.23 -18.34
C GLN A 211 -3.15 -16.13 -19.22
N ALA A 212 -2.42 -15.66 -20.25
CA ALA A 212 -2.92 -14.67 -21.19
C ALA A 212 -4.24 -15.10 -21.85
N LYS A 213 -4.31 -16.35 -22.33
CA LYS A 213 -5.50 -16.93 -22.95
C LYS A 213 -6.64 -17.12 -21.94
N LYS A 214 -6.32 -17.57 -20.72
CA LYS A 214 -7.30 -17.81 -19.66
C LYS A 214 -7.98 -16.52 -19.21
N ARG A 215 -7.21 -15.44 -19.02
CA ARG A 215 -7.73 -14.13 -18.58
C ARG A 215 -8.38 -13.33 -19.71
N ASN A 216 -7.95 -13.54 -20.96
CA ASN A 216 -8.44 -12.81 -22.13
C ASN A 216 -8.98 -13.78 -23.21
N PRO A 217 -10.11 -14.48 -22.96
CA PRO A 217 -10.65 -15.45 -23.90
C PRO A 217 -11.14 -14.83 -25.22
N GLY A 218 -11.48 -13.53 -25.23
CA GLY A 218 -11.86 -12.82 -26.45
C GLY A 218 -10.70 -12.56 -27.41
N ASP A 219 -9.46 -12.49 -26.91
CA ASP A 219 -8.28 -12.08 -27.67
C ASP A 219 -7.40 -13.25 -28.12
N ILE A 220 -7.92 -14.48 -28.10
CA ILE A 220 -7.15 -15.70 -28.40
C ILE A 220 -6.48 -15.64 -29.78
N GLN A 221 -7.17 -15.10 -30.79
CA GLN A 221 -6.61 -14.99 -32.15
C GLN A 221 -5.46 -13.97 -32.19
N PHE A 222 -5.60 -12.85 -31.49
CA PHE A 222 -4.55 -11.86 -31.35
C PHE A 222 -3.33 -12.44 -30.61
N ILE A 223 -3.55 -13.18 -29.52
CA ILE A 223 -2.50 -13.87 -28.76
C ILE A 223 -1.72 -14.84 -29.66
N LYS A 224 -2.43 -15.66 -30.45
CA LYS A 224 -1.80 -16.59 -31.41
C LYS A 224 -0.94 -15.84 -32.44
N GLY A 225 -1.45 -14.75 -33.00
CA GLY A 225 -0.68 -13.90 -33.92
C GLY A 225 0.60 -13.36 -33.28
N ALA A 226 0.50 -12.83 -32.05
CA ALA A 226 1.65 -12.31 -31.31
C ALA A 226 2.72 -13.39 -31.04
N ILE A 227 2.30 -14.63 -30.74
CA ILE A 227 3.21 -15.77 -30.56
C ILE A 227 3.95 -16.11 -31.86
N LEU A 228 3.25 -16.15 -32.98
CA LEU A 228 3.85 -16.45 -34.30
C LEU A 228 4.86 -15.37 -34.71
N ASP A 229 4.62 -14.11 -34.35
CA ASP A 229 5.56 -13.02 -34.62
C ASP A 229 6.84 -13.12 -33.79
N TYR A 230 6.78 -13.70 -32.59
CA TYR A 230 7.96 -13.99 -31.79
C TYR A 230 8.79 -15.11 -32.41
N ALA A 231 8.14 -16.16 -32.93
CA ALA A 231 8.79 -17.27 -33.60
C ALA A 231 9.47 -16.83 -34.92
N ARG A 232 8.80 -16.03 -35.75
CA ARG A 232 9.35 -15.57 -37.04
C ARG A 232 10.60 -14.70 -36.89
N LYS A 233 10.67 -13.84 -35.87
CA LYS A 233 11.85 -13.00 -35.61
C LYS A 233 13.08 -13.74 -35.08
N MET A 234 13.02 -15.08 -35.00
CA MET A 234 14.14 -15.94 -34.63
C MET A 234 14.81 -16.58 -35.85
N GLU A 235 14.13 -16.59 -37.00
CA GLU A 235 14.61 -17.22 -38.23
C GLU A 235 15.32 -16.23 -39.18
N ASP A 236 15.13 -14.92 -38.97
CA ASP A 236 15.79 -13.81 -39.67
C ASP A 236 16.99 -13.27 -38.87
#